data_AF-A0A847FZX4-F1
#
_entry.id   AF-A0A847FZX4-F1
#
_cell.length_a   1.000
_cell.length_b   1.000
_cell.length_c   1.000
_cell.angle_alpha   90.00
_cell.angle_beta   90.00
_cell.angle_gamma   90.00
#
_symmetry.space_group_name_H-M   'P 1'
#
loop_
_entity.id
_entity.type
_entity.pdbx_description
1 polymer ?
#
loop_
_entity_poly.entity_id
_entity_poly.type
_entity_poly.pdbx_seq_one_letter_code
_entity_poly.pdbx_strand_id
1 'polypeptide(L)'
;MEKIQNNLLSDTLNLVQLARETARIRGSQQQAEKLTPVVSQLKTLVTQQSAAMSSEPTGILAQDDFQSLLSIEKKAGSGMMADARERNQVILSMASGGMTDVDIARQMGMPRDEVRMVVNLASSNSRRII
;
A
#
# COMPACT_ATOMS: atom_id res chain seq x y z
N MET A 1 22.75 22.61 10.41
CA MET A 1 21.47 22.02 10.88
C MET A 1 21.18 20.83 9.99
N GLU A 2 21.26 19.63 10.55
CA GLU A 2 21.16 18.38 9.80
C GLU A 2 19.75 18.21 9.24
N LYS A 3 19.63 18.26 7.92
CA LYS A 3 18.42 17.82 7.22
C LYS A 3 18.33 16.32 7.42
N ILE A 4 17.56 15.86 8.40
CA ILE A 4 17.20 14.45 8.53
C ILE A 4 16.66 14.04 7.15
N GLN A 5 17.36 13.12 6.49
CA GLN A 5 17.03 12.72 5.14
C GLN A 5 15.60 12.17 5.17
N ASN A 6 14.67 12.79 4.44
CA ASN A 6 13.25 12.40 4.42
C ASN A 6 13.06 10.90 4.14
N ASN A 7 13.98 10.31 3.37
CA ASN A 7 14.03 8.87 3.12
C ASN A 7 14.25 8.09 4.42
N LEU A 8 15.16 8.51 5.29
CA LEU A 8 15.46 7.84 6.56
C LEU A 8 14.27 7.84 7.54
N LEU A 9 13.53 8.94 7.62
CA LEU A 9 12.30 9.04 8.42
C LEU A 9 11.18 8.15 7.88
N SER A 10 11.07 8.06 6.56
CA SER A 10 10.08 7.21 5.88
C SER A 10 10.44 5.72 6.02
N ASP A 11 11.72 5.39 5.84
CA ASP A 11 12.26 4.03 5.94
C ASP A 11 12.15 3.50 7.38
N THR A 12 12.43 4.33 8.38
CA THR A 12 12.24 3.97 9.80
C THR A 12 10.78 3.76 10.13
N LEU A 13 9.87 4.59 9.62
CA LEU A 13 8.43 4.37 9.78
C LEU A 13 7.99 3.03 9.17
N ASN A 14 8.44 2.72 7.95
CA ASN A 14 8.12 1.47 7.25
C ASN A 14 8.67 0.25 7.99
N LEU A 15 9.92 0.31 8.45
CA LEU A 15 10.57 -0.76 9.22
C LEU A 15 9.84 -1.02 10.55
N VAL A 16 9.45 0.03 11.28
CA VAL A 16 8.75 -0.12 12.56
C VAL A 16 7.32 -0.66 12.35
N GLN A 17 6.64 -0.26 11.28
CA GLN A 17 5.33 -0.84 10.92
C GLN A 17 5.43 -2.32 10.57
N LEU A 18 6.44 -2.69 9.78
CA LEU A 18 6.73 -4.09 9.45
C LEU A 18 7.10 -4.90 10.70
N ALA A 19 7.93 -4.36 11.58
CA ALA A 19 8.29 -4.99 12.86
C ALA A 19 7.05 -5.23 13.74
N ARG A 20 6.11 -4.28 13.77
CA ARG A 20 4.85 -4.44 14.50
C ARG A 20 3.96 -5.52 13.89
N GLU A 21 3.87 -5.58 12.57
CA GLU A 21 3.05 -6.55 11.86
C GLU A 21 3.63 -7.98 12.00
N THR A 22 4.94 -8.12 11.89
CA THR A 22 5.65 -9.39 12.14
C THR A 22 5.52 -9.83 13.60
N ALA A 23 5.59 -8.91 14.57
CA ALA A 23 5.33 -9.23 15.98
C ALA A 23 3.89 -9.71 16.23
N ARG A 24 2.89 -9.10 15.57
CA ARG A 24 1.50 -9.56 15.61
C ARG A 24 1.31 -10.95 15.02
N ILE A 25 1.90 -11.20 13.85
CA ILE A 25 1.81 -12.51 13.16
C ILE A 25 2.50 -13.61 13.98
N ARG A 26 3.60 -13.28 14.67
CA ARG A 26 4.33 -14.21 15.54
C ARG A 26 3.69 -14.42 16.92
N GLY A 27 2.50 -13.85 17.18
CA GLY A 27 1.81 -13.98 18.47
C GLY A 27 2.38 -13.12 19.60
N SER A 28 3.33 -12.23 19.31
CA SER A 28 3.97 -11.34 20.28
C SER A 28 3.19 -10.01 20.41
N GLN A 29 1.95 -10.12 20.87
CA GLN A 29 0.98 -9.03 20.89
C GLN A 29 1.42 -7.87 21.80
N GLN A 30 2.03 -8.17 22.94
CA GLN A 30 2.58 -7.18 23.87
C GLN A 30 3.73 -6.36 23.27
N GLN A 31 4.54 -6.95 22.39
CA GLN A 31 5.62 -6.22 21.71
C GLN A 31 5.06 -5.30 20.62
N ALA A 32 4.02 -5.75 19.90
CA ALA A 32 3.33 -4.92 18.91
C ALA A 32 2.64 -3.71 19.56
N GLU A 33 2.06 -3.88 20.76
CA GLU A 33 1.43 -2.79 21.50
C GLU A 33 2.45 -1.73 21.94
N LYS A 34 3.63 -2.15 22.41
CA LYS A 34 4.74 -1.23 22.77
C LYS A 34 5.24 -0.39 21.60
N LEU A 35 5.12 -0.89 20.36
CA LEU A 35 5.52 -0.17 19.16
C LEU A 35 4.45 0.83 18.67
N THR A 36 3.23 0.76 19.18
CA THR A 36 2.13 1.66 18.82
C THR A 36 2.44 3.15 19.05
N PRO A 37 2.91 3.58 20.25
CA PRO A 37 3.24 4.98 20.48
C PRO A 37 4.41 5.48 19.63
N VAL A 38 5.36 4.60 19.29
CA VAL A 38 6.52 4.95 18.46
C VAL A 38 6.08 5.22 17.02
N VAL A 39 5.20 4.37 16.47
CA VAL A 39 4.65 4.56 15.12
C VAL A 39 3.80 5.83 15.04
N SER A 40 3.01 6.14 16.06
CA SER A 40 2.18 7.35 16.06
C SER A 40 3.04 8.62 16.10
N GLN A 41 4.09 8.64 16.92
CA GLN A 41 5.04 9.76 16.97
C GLN A 41 5.80 9.94 15.66
N LEU A 42 6.31 8.84 15.06
CA LEU A 42 6.99 8.89 13.76
C LEU A 42 6.05 9.38 12.65
N LYS A 43 4.79 8.94 12.65
CA LYS A 43 3.78 9.43 11.70
C LYS A 43 3.54 10.93 11.87
N THR A 44 3.40 11.40 13.11
CA THR A 44 3.23 12.84 13.41
C THR A 44 4.42 13.66 12.94
N LEU A 45 5.65 13.20 13.17
CA LEU A 45 6.87 13.87 12.72
C LEU A 45 6.97 13.91 11.20
N VAL A 46 6.65 12.82 10.51
CA VAL A 46 6.60 12.78 9.05
C VAL A 46 5.54 13.76 8.51
N THR A 47 4.36 13.83 9.13
CA THR A 47 3.31 14.79 8.71
C THR A 47 3.67 16.24 9.03
N GLN A 48 4.31 16.53 10.17
CA GLN A 48 4.77 17.88 10.53
C GLN A 48 5.91 18.33 9.63
N GLN A 49 6.85 17.44 9.29
CA GLN A 49 7.93 17.74 8.35
C GLN A 49 7.40 17.95 6.92
N SER A 50 6.36 17.20 6.52
CA SER A 50 5.68 17.40 5.23
C SER A 50 4.91 18.72 5.18
N ALA A 51 4.28 19.13 6.30
CA ALA A 51 3.60 20.42 6.43
C ALA A 51 4.58 21.60 6.57
N ALA A 52 5.77 21.40 7.12
CA ALA A 52 6.83 22.42 7.13
C ALA A 52 7.47 22.64 5.74
N MET A 53 7.26 21.71 4.80
CA MET A 53 7.67 21.82 3.40
C MET A 53 6.50 22.16 2.46
N SER A 54 5.28 22.40 2.98
CA SER A 54 4.24 23.04 2.19
C SER A 54 4.55 24.54 2.10
N SER A 55 5.60 24.87 1.33
CA SER A 55 5.55 26.10 0.56
C SER A 55 4.27 26.01 -0.26
N GLU A 56 3.36 26.97 -0.10
CA GLU A 56 2.26 27.14 -1.04
C GLU A 56 2.84 26.99 -2.45
N PRO A 57 2.24 26.14 -3.30
CA PRO A 57 2.67 26.07 -4.68
C PRO A 57 2.60 27.51 -5.19
N THR A 58 3.73 28.03 -5.66
CA THR A 58 3.87 29.42 -6.10
C THR A 58 4.24 29.39 -7.57
N GLY A 59 3.62 30.26 -8.37
CA GLY A 59 3.75 30.24 -9.82
C GLY A 59 2.85 29.20 -10.50
N ILE A 60 3.31 28.62 -11.60
CA ILE A 60 2.51 27.76 -12.51
C ILE A 60 1.92 26.52 -11.80
N LEU A 61 2.59 26.01 -10.76
CA LEU A 61 2.12 24.87 -9.97
C LEU A 61 0.97 25.23 -9.00
N ALA A 62 0.77 26.52 -8.74
CA ALA A 62 -0.35 27.07 -7.96
C ALA A 62 -1.61 27.22 -8.79
N GLN A 63 -1.46 27.25 -10.12
CA GLN A 63 -2.54 27.57 -11.03
C GLN A 63 -3.61 26.49 -10.97
N ASP A 64 -4.87 26.93 -10.89
CA ASP A 64 -6.03 26.06 -10.73
C ASP A 64 -6.10 24.96 -11.81
N ASP A 65 -5.64 25.28 -13.03
CA ASP A 65 -5.56 24.34 -14.15
C ASP A 65 -4.60 23.18 -13.87
N PHE A 66 -3.44 23.45 -13.28
CA PHE A 66 -2.46 22.42 -12.94
C PHE A 66 -2.97 21.54 -11.78
N GLN A 67 -3.60 22.15 -10.77
CA GLN A 67 -4.21 21.40 -9.67
C GLN A 67 -5.39 20.54 -10.13
N SER A 68 -6.15 21.01 -11.12
CA SER A 68 -7.24 20.27 -11.75
C SER A 68 -6.71 19.03 -12.49
N LEU A 69 -5.67 19.19 -13.30
CA LEU A 69 -5.01 18.07 -14.00
C LEU A 69 -4.40 17.06 -13.02
N LEU A 70 -3.73 17.53 -11.97
CA LEU A 70 -3.16 16.67 -10.93
C LEU A 70 -4.26 15.92 -10.16
N SER A 71 -5.40 16.56 -9.92
CA SER A 71 -6.55 15.94 -9.25
C SER A 71 -7.19 14.87 -10.13
N ILE A 72 -7.23 15.08 -11.45
CA ILE A 72 -7.70 14.08 -12.42
C ILE A 72 -6.74 12.89 -12.47
N GLU A 73 -5.43 13.11 -12.47
CA GLU A 73 -4.41 12.05 -12.42
C GLU A 73 -4.50 11.24 -11.12
N LYS A 74 -4.57 11.91 -9.97
CA LYS A 74 -4.75 11.25 -8.66
C LYS A 74 -6.06 10.46 -8.59
N LYS A 75 -7.13 10.97 -9.21
CA LYS A 75 -8.41 10.27 -9.31
C LYS A 75 -8.35 9.07 -10.26
N ALA A 76 -7.56 9.13 -11.33
CA ALA A 76 -7.29 7.99 -12.20
C ALA A 76 -6.57 6.85 -11.45
N GLY A 77 -5.66 7.18 -10.52
CA GLY A 77 -5.03 6.20 -9.63
C GLY A 77 -5.99 5.55 -8.61
N SER A 78 -7.06 6.24 -8.20
CA SER A 78 -8.07 5.69 -7.27
C SER A 78 -9.04 4.72 -7.94
N GLY A 79 -9.20 4.78 -9.27
CA GLY A 79 -9.99 3.81 -10.04
C GLY A 79 -9.31 2.44 -10.12
N MET A 80 -7.97 2.40 -10.12
CA MET A 80 -7.19 1.16 -10.16
C MET A 80 -7.35 0.28 -8.92
N MET A 81 -7.74 0.83 -7.76
CA MET A 81 -7.97 0.05 -6.53
C MET A 81 -9.32 -0.68 -6.52
N ALA A 82 -10.37 -0.08 -7.11
CA ALA A 82 -11.64 -0.76 -7.33
C ALA A 82 -11.49 -1.85 -8.39
N ASP A 83 -10.82 -1.50 -9.49
CA ASP A 83 -10.47 -2.43 -10.56
C ASP A 83 -9.56 -3.57 -10.07
N ALA A 84 -8.59 -3.32 -9.19
CA ALA A 84 -7.74 -4.38 -8.63
C ALA A 84 -8.52 -5.41 -7.80
N ARG A 85 -9.54 -5.00 -7.04
CA ARG A 85 -10.38 -5.95 -6.28
C ARG A 85 -11.25 -6.80 -7.19
N GLU A 86 -11.87 -6.18 -8.18
CA GLU A 86 -12.69 -6.87 -9.19
C GLU A 86 -11.83 -7.83 -10.02
N ARG A 87 -10.66 -7.38 -10.47
CA ARG A 87 -9.67 -8.18 -11.17
C ARG A 87 -9.19 -9.37 -10.34
N ASN A 88 -8.94 -9.18 -9.03
CA ASN A 88 -8.60 -10.26 -8.11
C ASN A 88 -9.74 -11.27 -7.96
N GLN A 89 -10.99 -10.80 -7.93
CA GLN A 89 -12.17 -11.67 -7.88
C GLN A 89 -12.30 -12.51 -9.16
N VAL A 90 -12.05 -11.91 -10.33
CA VAL A 90 -12.02 -12.63 -11.62
C VAL A 90 -10.92 -13.68 -11.64
N ILE A 91 -9.70 -13.32 -11.23
CA ILE A 91 -8.56 -14.25 -11.12
C ILE A 91 -8.91 -15.45 -10.24
N LEU A 92 -9.59 -15.20 -9.12
CA LEU A 92 -10.04 -16.25 -8.20
C LEU A 92 -11.10 -17.15 -8.81
N SER A 93 -12.09 -16.59 -9.51
CA SER A 93 -13.09 -17.36 -10.23
C SER A 93 -12.45 -18.25 -11.31
N MET A 94 -11.48 -17.72 -12.06
CA MET A 94 -10.75 -18.47 -13.09
C MET A 94 -9.90 -19.60 -12.49
N ALA A 95 -9.20 -19.33 -11.38
CA ALA A 95 -8.44 -20.34 -10.65
C ALA A 95 -9.37 -21.44 -10.07
N SER A 96 -10.53 -21.07 -9.52
CA SER A 96 -11.53 -22.03 -9.04
C SER A 96 -12.17 -22.85 -10.17
N GLY A 97 -12.19 -22.31 -11.39
CA GLY A 97 -12.60 -23.00 -12.61
C GLY A 97 -11.55 -23.98 -13.17
N GLY A 98 -10.42 -24.17 -12.48
CA GLY A 98 -9.37 -25.10 -12.87
C GLY A 98 -8.38 -24.54 -13.89
N MET A 99 -8.41 -23.24 -14.17
CA MET A 99 -7.44 -22.61 -15.07
C MET A 99 -6.07 -22.47 -14.39
N THR A 100 -4.99 -22.71 -15.14
CA THR A 100 -3.63 -22.63 -14.60
C THR A 100 -3.17 -21.17 -14.44
N ASP A 101 -2.29 -20.91 -13.46
CA ASP A 101 -1.74 -19.56 -13.22
C ASP A 101 -1.14 -18.91 -14.47
N VAL A 102 -0.58 -19.73 -15.38
CA VAL A 102 0.07 -19.27 -16.62
C VAL A 102 -0.97 -18.80 -17.63
N ASP A 103 -2.12 -19.45 -17.69
CA ASP A 103 -3.20 -19.10 -18.61
C ASP A 103 -3.98 -17.89 -18.10
N ILE A 104 -4.19 -17.79 -16.78
CA ILE A 104 -4.74 -16.60 -16.14
C ILE A 104 -3.83 -15.38 -16.36
N ALA A 105 -2.52 -15.54 -16.16
CA ALA A 105 -1.55 -14.47 -16.39
C ALA A 105 -1.60 -13.94 -17.83
N ARG A 106 -1.70 -14.86 -18.81
CA ARG A 106 -1.86 -14.51 -20.24
C ARG A 106 -3.18 -13.79 -20.53
N GLN A 107 -4.28 -14.27 -19.96
CA GLN A 107 -5.60 -13.67 -20.16
C GLN A 107 -5.73 -12.28 -19.52
N MET A 108 -5.10 -12.08 -18.36
CA MET A 108 -5.21 -10.86 -17.57
C MET A 108 -4.10 -9.84 -17.85
N GLY A 109 -3.13 -10.18 -18.71
CA GLY A 109 -1.99 -9.31 -19.02
C GLY A 109 -1.13 -8.98 -17.80
N MET A 110 -1.04 -9.90 -16.83
CA MET A 110 -0.36 -9.70 -15.56
C MET A 110 0.73 -10.74 -15.33
N PRO A 111 1.76 -10.47 -14.52
CA PRO A 111 2.82 -11.43 -14.25
C PRO A 111 2.29 -12.64 -13.47
N ARG A 112 2.84 -13.82 -13.80
CA ARG A 112 2.47 -15.09 -13.15
C ARG A 112 2.61 -15.06 -11.63
N ASP A 113 3.64 -14.38 -11.13
CA ASP A 113 3.90 -14.28 -9.69
C ASP A 113 2.80 -13.49 -8.96
N GLU A 114 2.21 -12.50 -9.62
CA GLU A 114 1.11 -11.71 -9.07
C GLU A 114 -0.19 -12.53 -9.03
N VAL A 115 -0.49 -13.32 -10.06
CA VAL A 115 -1.61 -14.28 -10.05
C VAL A 115 -1.46 -15.25 -8.88
N ARG A 116 -0.27 -15.85 -8.74
CA ARG A 116 0.01 -16.81 -7.68
C ARG A 116 -0.12 -16.19 -6.30
N MET A 117 0.30 -14.93 -6.14
CA MET A 117 0.14 -14.19 -4.90
C MET A 117 -1.34 -14.01 -4.54
N VAL A 118 -2.18 -13.60 -5.50
CA VAL A 118 -3.62 -13.38 -5.28
C VAL A 118 -4.33 -14.69 -4.88
N VAL A 119 -4.06 -15.78 -5.58
CA VAL A 119 -4.65 -17.11 -5.28
C VAL A 119 -4.23 -17.60 -3.90
N ASN A 120 -2.95 -17.44 -3.54
CA ASN A 120 -2.43 -17.82 -2.23
C ASN A 120 -3.02 -16.97 -1.10
N LEU A 121 -3.19 -15.67 -1.34
CA LEU A 121 -3.73 -14.74 -0.35
C LEU A 121 -5.20 -15.05 -0.05
N ALA A 122 -5.99 -15.36 -1.08
CA ALA A 122 -7.38 -15.78 -0.91
C ALA A 122 -7.50 -17.14 -0.21
N SER A 123 -6.66 -18.11 -0.59
CA SER A 123 -6.61 -19.43 0.06
C SER A 123 -6.21 -19.33 1.54
N SER A 124 -5.32 -18.39 1.87
CA SER A 124 -4.91 -18.11 3.25
C SER A 124 -6.01 -17.44 4.06
N ASN A 125 -6.83 -16.59 3.42
CA ASN A 125 -7.97 -15.94 4.07
C ASN A 125 -9.10 -16.95 4.37
N SER A 126 -9.36 -17.90 3.46
CA SER A 126 -10.34 -18.99 3.67
C SER A 126 -9.96 -19.93 4.82
N ARG A 127 -8.66 -20.10 5.14
CA ARG A 127 -8.20 -20.93 6.27
C ARG A 127 -8.32 -20.27 7.65
N ARG A 128 -8.64 -18.98 7.72
CA ARG A 128 -8.69 -18.23 8.98
C ARG A 128 -10.09 -18.15 9.60
N ILE A 129 -11.09 -18.81 8.99
CA ILE A 129 -12.52 -18.78 9.37
C ILE A 129 -12.99 -20.13 9.95
N ILE A 130 -12.07 -21.05 10.29
CA ILE A 130 -12.40 -22.35 10.92
C ILE A 130 -11.75 -22.41 12.29
#